data_AF-A0A517YZ69-F1
#
_entry.id   AF-A0A517YZ69-F1
#
_cell.length_a   1.000
_cell.length_b   1.000
_cell.length_c   1.000
_cell.angle_alpha   90.00
_cell.angle_beta   90.00
_cell.angle_gamma   90.00
#
_symmetry.space_group_name_H-M   'P 1'
#
loop_
_entity.id
_entity.type
_entity.pdbx_description
1 polymer ?
#
loop_
_entity_poly.entity_id
_entity_poly.type
_entity_poly.pdbx_seq_one_letter_code
_entity_poly.pdbx_strand_id
1 'polypeptide(L)'
;MAFTGKATFSAGAQLPEIAEDISDVVSIVSPYETALLNYLGDSKQVATSTIHEWLEDELRSYSTKISTAVNDSATQIDVEDVQVFRIGDLLRAQDSQEVMMVQNKSSSTITVARGYGGSLSAPYVQNTKLLKIGSAALEGEDAPSSLNVNRIRKTNFTQIFTAAVEVSGSHLACNTVGITDELDYQKQERLREMMRDLENSVINGIAAQASPQGSSTIRRTMQGIIPALKTNVFDVEDSQLTESRLNEALRVIWEQSAGNVDTIVVNGFQKRMINRFVSEGRGYGANETKFSDYVGVYESDFGICRVIMSRWVPRNSALMLDSSRVAVVPMSGRSFHYKPLASQGDYESGQLIGEYTLELRNENAHGLLTNLAID
;
A
#
# COMPACT_ATOMS: atom_id res chain seq x y z
N MET A 1 10.70 -15.07 4.59
CA MET A 1 12.09 -15.16 4.07
C MET A 1 12.62 -13.74 4.00
N ALA A 2 13.92 -13.54 4.21
CA ALA A 2 14.52 -12.22 4.07
C ALA A 2 14.43 -11.76 2.61
N PHE A 3 14.31 -10.44 2.39
CA PHE A 3 14.29 -9.87 1.04
C PHE A 3 15.68 -10.03 0.41
N THR A 4 15.72 -10.63 -0.78
CA THR A 4 16.94 -10.88 -1.57
C THR A 4 17.05 -9.95 -2.77
N GLY A 5 16.00 -9.19 -3.09
CA GLY A 5 15.92 -8.36 -4.29
C GLY A 5 15.62 -9.13 -5.56
N LYS A 6 15.36 -10.44 -5.47
CA LYS A 6 14.92 -11.27 -6.58
C LYS A 6 13.46 -11.65 -6.46
N ALA A 7 12.88 -12.07 -7.58
CA ALA A 7 11.60 -12.75 -7.52
C ALA A 7 11.81 -14.22 -7.16
N THR A 8 10.86 -14.79 -6.43
CA THR A 8 10.90 -16.19 -5.94
C THR A 8 11.10 -17.20 -7.08
N PHE A 9 10.65 -16.88 -8.30
CA PHE A 9 10.72 -17.77 -9.46
C PHE A 9 11.69 -17.32 -10.56
N SER A 10 12.62 -16.39 -10.27
CA SER A 10 13.70 -16.10 -11.23
C SER A 10 14.72 -17.24 -11.21
N ALA A 11 14.64 -18.15 -12.18
CA ALA A 11 15.65 -19.19 -12.38
C ALA A 11 17.03 -18.54 -12.65
N GLY A 12 18.08 -19.11 -12.07
CA GLY A 12 19.45 -18.55 -11.97
C GLY A 12 20.24 -18.30 -13.27
N ALA A 13 19.57 -18.05 -14.40
CA ALA A 13 20.19 -17.80 -15.71
C ALA A 13 19.73 -16.49 -16.38
N GLN A 14 19.01 -15.61 -15.68
CA GLN A 14 18.48 -14.37 -16.27
C GLN A 14 19.38 -13.13 -16.11
N LEU A 15 20.46 -13.21 -15.33
CA LEU A 15 21.44 -12.13 -15.28
C LEU A 15 22.36 -12.19 -16.51
N PRO A 16 22.81 -11.05 -17.05
CA PRO A 16 23.73 -11.03 -18.18
C PRO A 16 25.05 -11.75 -17.83
N GLU A 17 25.66 -12.47 -18.78
CA GLU A 17 26.84 -13.35 -18.56
C GLU A 17 28.05 -12.65 -17.90
N ILE A 18 28.11 -11.32 -17.95
CA ILE A 18 29.20 -10.51 -17.39
C ILE A 18 28.76 -9.81 -16.08
N ALA A 19 27.70 -10.27 -15.41
CA ALA A 19 27.22 -9.69 -14.16
C ALA A 19 27.38 -10.66 -12.99
N GLU A 20 27.90 -10.13 -11.88
CA GLU A 20 27.99 -10.81 -10.60
C GLU A 20 26.68 -10.62 -9.83
N ASP A 21 26.11 -11.72 -9.37
CA ASP A 21 24.90 -11.77 -8.57
C ASP A 21 25.20 -11.51 -7.10
N ILE A 22 24.50 -10.56 -6.48
CA ILE A 22 24.77 -10.12 -5.10
C ILE A 22 23.57 -10.36 -4.17
N SER A 23 22.61 -11.19 -4.58
CA SER A 23 21.40 -11.47 -3.79
C SER A 23 21.66 -12.04 -2.38
N ASP A 24 22.74 -12.81 -2.20
CA ASP A 24 23.12 -13.34 -0.88
C ASP A 24 23.50 -12.22 0.10
N VAL A 25 24.26 -11.22 -0.36
CA VAL A 25 24.67 -10.07 0.46
C VAL A 25 23.46 -9.20 0.80
N VAL A 26 22.52 -9.03 -0.15
CA VAL A 26 21.26 -8.31 0.08
C VAL A 26 20.49 -8.94 1.24
N SER A 27 20.39 -10.28 1.27
CA SER A 27 19.65 -11.00 2.31
C SER A 27 20.19 -10.81 3.73
N ILE A 28 21.52 -10.61 3.86
CA ILE A 28 22.20 -10.40 5.15
C ILE A 28 21.98 -8.97 5.66
N VAL A 29 21.94 -8.00 4.75
CA VAL A 29 21.89 -6.57 5.08
C VAL A 29 20.45 -6.07 5.26
N SER A 30 19.51 -6.57 4.47
CA SER A 30 18.12 -6.10 4.46
C SER A 30 17.45 -6.06 5.85
N PRO A 31 17.62 -7.05 6.75
CA PRO A 31 16.98 -7.01 8.07
C PRO A 31 17.33 -5.81 8.95
N TYR A 32 18.53 -5.21 8.76
CA TYR A 32 19.01 -4.10 9.59
C TYR A 32 18.72 -2.74 8.99
N GLU A 33 18.71 -2.66 7.66
CA GLU A 33 18.62 -1.39 6.95
C GLU A 33 17.24 -1.14 6.35
N THR A 34 16.54 -2.20 5.95
CA THR A 34 15.29 -2.14 5.19
C THR A 34 14.19 -3.01 5.79
N ALA A 35 13.69 -2.58 6.95
CA ALA A 35 12.74 -3.35 7.76
C ALA A 35 11.42 -3.66 7.04
N LEU A 36 10.92 -2.74 6.19
CA LEU A 36 9.70 -2.94 5.41
C LEU A 36 9.96 -3.95 4.28
N LEU A 37 11.05 -3.79 3.53
CA LEU A 37 11.39 -4.72 2.44
C LEU A 37 11.58 -6.13 2.96
N ASN A 38 12.33 -6.29 4.06
CA ASN A 38 12.54 -7.58 4.71
C ASN A 38 11.24 -8.25 5.15
N TYR A 39 10.24 -7.46 5.53
CA TYR A 39 8.95 -7.99 5.95
C TYR A 39 8.05 -8.38 4.76
N LEU A 40 8.00 -7.56 3.71
CA LEU A 40 7.26 -7.88 2.48
C LEU A 40 7.86 -9.12 1.78
N GLY A 41 9.18 -9.30 1.88
CA GLY A 41 9.90 -10.41 1.26
C GLY A 41 9.94 -10.29 -0.26
N ASP A 42 10.38 -11.37 -0.90
CA ASP A 42 10.58 -11.42 -2.34
C ASP A 42 9.25 -11.50 -3.11
N SER A 43 9.17 -10.78 -4.23
CA SER A 43 8.00 -10.84 -5.09
C SER A 43 7.84 -12.23 -5.72
N LYS A 44 6.60 -12.61 -6.00
CA LYS A 44 6.31 -13.85 -6.75
C LYS A 44 6.52 -13.67 -8.26
N GLN A 45 6.44 -12.43 -8.74
CA GLN A 45 6.47 -12.11 -10.17
C GLN A 45 7.61 -11.15 -10.49
N VAL A 46 7.93 -11.08 -11.77
CA VAL A 46 8.98 -10.24 -12.34
C VAL A 46 8.34 -9.31 -13.35
N ALA A 47 8.77 -8.05 -13.40
CA ALA A 47 8.33 -7.12 -14.44
C ALA A 47 9.02 -7.44 -15.77
N THR A 48 8.23 -7.63 -16.83
CA THR A 48 8.71 -7.93 -18.19
C THR A 48 8.79 -6.69 -19.09
N SER A 49 8.24 -5.57 -18.62
CA SER A 49 8.19 -4.29 -19.32
C SER A 49 8.58 -3.17 -18.36
N THR A 50 8.97 -2.03 -18.93
CA THR A 50 9.28 -0.80 -18.18
C THR A 50 8.05 -0.17 -17.52
N ILE A 51 6.87 -0.58 -17.97
CA ILE A 51 5.58 -0.30 -17.34
C ILE A 51 5.09 -1.64 -16.80
N HIS A 52 5.01 -1.75 -15.48
CA HIS A 52 4.40 -2.90 -14.82
C HIS A 52 2.92 -2.63 -14.68
N GLU A 53 2.09 -3.57 -15.14
CA GLU A 53 0.64 -3.43 -15.13
C GLU A 53 -0.02 -4.63 -14.48
N TRP A 54 -1.09 -4.35 -13.73
CA TRP A 54 -1.95 -5.37 -13.15
C TRP A 54 -3.41 -4.99 -13.36
N LEU A 55 -4.27 -6.00 -13.35
CA LEU A 55 -5.72 -5.81 -13.45
C LEU A 55 -6.31 -5.87 -12.05
N GLU A 56 -7.15 -4.90 -11.76
CA GLU A 56 -8.02 -4.90 -10.60
C GLU A 56 -9.46 -5.15 -11.03
N ASP A 57 -10.16 -5.93 -10.24
CA ASP A 57 -11.57 -6.22 -10.39
C ASP A 57 -12.23 -5.91 -9.05
N GLU A 58 -13.39 -5.29 -9.08
CA GLU A 58 -14.14 -4.94 -7.88
C GLU A 58 -15.47 -5.68 -7.87
N LEU A 59 -15.84 -6.16 -6.68
CA LEU A 59 -17.19 -6.66 -6.48
C LEU A 59 -18.14 -5.47 -6.50
N ARG A 60 -19.31 -5.66 -7.11
CA ARG A 60 -20.37 -4.65 -7.11
C ARG A 60 -20.70 -4.24 -5.67
N SER A 61 -20.68 -2.93 -5.42
CA SER A 61 -21.11 -2.38 -4.13
C SER A 61 -22.57 -2.75 -3.83
N TYR A 62 -22.89 -2.91 -2.55
CA TYR A 62 -24.26 -3.13 -2.06
C TYR A 62 -24.88 -1.87 -1.46
N SER A 63 -24.16 -0.75 -1.48
CA SER A 63 -24.65 0.52 -0.94
C SER A 63 -24.19 1.71 -1.76
N THR A 64 -24.97 2.79 -1.69
CA THR A 64 -24.60 4.11 -2.20
C THR A 64 -24.96 5.17 -1.17
N LYS A 65 -24.60 6.44 -1.38
CA LYS A 65 -24.99 7.54 -0.51
C LYS A 65 -26.04 8.42 -1.19
N ILE A 66 -26.88 9.03 -0.36
CA ILE A 66 -27.82 10.06 -0.79
C ILE A 66 -27.05 11.36 -1.09
N SER A 67 -27.19 11.88 -2.31
CA SER A 67 -26.47 13.07 -2.79
C SER A 67 -27.03 14.39 -2.24
N THR A 68 -28.33 14.45 -1.97
CA THR A 68 -29.06 15.64 -1.49
C THR A 68 -30.05 15.26 -0.40
N ALA A 69 -30.26 16.11 0.61
CA ALA A 69 -31.22 15.80 1.67
C ALA A 69 -32.64 15.58 1.11
N VAL A 70 -33.34 14.60 1.68
CA VAL A 70 -34.63 14.09 1.19
C VAL A 70 -35.68 14.21 2.30
N ASN A 71 -36.85 14.75 1.96
CA ASN A 71 -37.98 14.81 2.88
C ASN A 71 -38.70 13.44 2.97
N ASP A 72 -39.50 13.25 4.01
CA ASP A 72 -40.28 12.02 4.25
C ASP A 72 -41.31 11.68 3.13
N SER A 73 -41.72 12.67 2.34
CA SER A 73 -42.67 12.50 1.23
C SER A 73 -42.02 12.38 -0.15
N ALA A 74 -40.71 12.59 -0.27
CA ALA A 74 -40.04 12.62 -1.57
C ALA A 74 -39.86 11.20 -2.14
N THR A 75 -40.29 11.00 -3.38
CA THR A 75 -40.23 9.73 -4.12
C THR A 75 -39.06 9.64 -5.09
N GLN A 76 -38.37 10.76 -5.34
CA GLN A 76 -37.15 10.82 -6.12
C GLN A 76 -36.00 11.11 -5.17
N ILE A 77 -34.97 10.26 -5.20
CA ILE A 77 -33.78 10.36 -4.36
C ILE A 77 -32.57 10.41 -5.27
N ASP A 78 -31.80 11.49 -5.16
CA ASP A 78 -30.52 11.58 -5.85
C ASP A 78 -29.47 10.78 -5.08
N VAL A 79 -28.74 9.93 -5.79
CA VAL A 79 -27.72 9.06 -5.22
C VAL A 79 -26.40 9.18 -5.97
N GLU A 80 -25.28 8.91 -5.30
CA GLU A 80 -23.95 9.04 -5.90
C GLU A 80 -23.70 7.98 -6.99
N ASP A 81 -24.18 6.76 -6.78
CA ASP A 81 -24.07 5.65 -7.74
C ASP A 81 -25.40 4.90 -7.86
N VAL A 82 -26.07 5.12 -8.99
CA VAL A 82 -27.35 4.48 -9.34
C VAL A 82 -27.16 3.05 -9.89
N GLN A 83 -25.96 2.69 -10.36
CA GLN A 83 -25.70 1.37 -10.97
C GLN A 83 -25.73 0.23 -9.95
N VAL A 84 -25.57 0.55 -8.66
CA VAL A 84 -25.74 -0.38 -7.55
C VAL A 84 -27.13 -1.04 -7.55
N PHE A 85 -28.15 -0.32 -8.02
CA PHE A 85 -29.54 -0.71 -7.92
C PHE A 85 -30.17 -1.14 -9.25
N ARG A 86 -31.10 -2.09 -9.13
CA ARG A 86 -32.02 -2.54 -10.17
C ARG A 86 -33.44 -2.12 -9.80
N ILE A 87 -34.30 -2.03 -10.81
CA ILE A 87 -35.74 -1.88 -10.60
C ILE A 87 -36.21 -3.13 -9.83
N GLY A 88 -37.06 -2.94 -8.82
CA GLY A 88 -37.51 -3.99 -7.91
C GLY A 88 -36.57 -4.26 -6.72
N ASP A 89 -35.43 -3.56 -6.61
CA ASP A 89 -34.59 -3.70 -5.41
C ASP A 89 -35.25 -3.05 -4.18
N LEU A 90 -35.14 -3.73 -3.04
CA LEU A 90 -35.50 -3.22 -1.73
C LEU A 90 -34.29 -2.56 -1.08
N LEU A 91 -34.49 -1.33 -0.62
CA LEU A 91 -33.47 -0.47 -0.03
C LEU A 91 -33.83 -0.14 1.41
N ARG A 92 -32.81 0.08 2.23
CA ARG A 92 -32.94 0.64 3.57
C ARG A 92 -31.91 1.73 3.77
N ALA A 93 -32.35 2.87 4.30
CA ALA A 93 -31.41 3.91 4.72
C ALA A 93 -30.72 3.51 6.03
N GLN A 94 -29.45 3.89 6.16
CA GLN A 94 -28.66 3.67 7.37
C GLN A 94 -29.39 4.25 8.58
N ASP A 95 -29.41 3.48 9.67
CA ASP A 95 -30.05 3.85 10.94
C ASP A 95 -31.58 4.10 10.87
N SER A 96 -32.22 3.73 9.75
CA SER A 96 -33.67 3.79 9.55
C SER A 96 -34.30 2.39 9.45
N GLN A 97 -35.54 2.27 9.93
CA GLN A 97 -36.37 1.08 9.73
C GLN A 97 -37.20 1.14 8.45
N GLU A 98 -37.13 2.24 7.69
CA GLU A 98 -37.85 2.37 6.44
C GLU A 98 -37.29 1.42 5.37
N VAL A 99 -38.19 0.70 4.72
CA VAL A 99 -37.88 -0.05 3.49
C VAL A 99 -38.48 0.69 2.31
N MET A 100 -37.67 0.88 1.27
CA MET A 100 -38.07 1.53 0.03
C MET A 100 -37.91 0.56 -1.13
N MET A 101 -38.81 0.58 -2.11
CA MET A 101 -38.68 -0.24 -3.31
C MET A 101 -38.34 0.64 -4.51
N VAL A 102 -37.30 0.29 -5.27
CA VAL A 102 -36.92 1.00 -6.49
C VAL A 102 -37.94 0.72 -7.59
N GLN A 103 -38.64 1.75 -8.05
CA GLN A 103 -39.61 1.68 -9.14
C GLN A 103 -39.01 2.06 -10.48
N ASN A 104 -38.09 3.01 -10.49
CA ASN A 104 -37.41 3.44 -11.70
C ASN A 104 -36.04 4.02 -11.35
N LYS A 105 -35.16 4.12 -12.34
CA LYS A 105 -33.85 4.77 -12.20
C LYS A 105 -33.51 5.60 -13.42
N SER A 106 -32.86 6.73 -13.16
CA SER A 106 -32.28 7.63 -14.17
C SER A 106 -30.76 7.67 -13.99
N SER A 107 -30.07 8.63 -14.61
CA SER A 107 -28.61 8.76 -14.53
C SER A 107 -28.07 9.01 -13.12
N SER A 108 -28.78 9.79 -12.30
CA SER A 108 -28.34 10.21 -10.95
C SER A 108 -29.42 10.08 -9.87
N THR A 109 -30.62 9.65 -10.25
CA THR A 109 -31.80 9.67 -9.38
C THR A 109 -32.50 8.31 -9.44
N ILE A 110 -32.91 7.80 -8.30
CA ILE A 110 -33.80 6.65 -8.19
C ILE A 110 -35.20 7.12 -7.82
N THR A 111 -36.20 6.57 -8.47
CA THR A 111 -37.60 6.74 -8.08
C THR A 111 -37.99 5.55 -7.21
N VAL A 112 -38.41 5.82 -5.98
CA VAL A 112 -38.72 4.80 -4.97
C VAL A 112 -40.16 4.90 -4.48
N ALA A 113 -40.76 3.74 -4.21
CA ALA A 113 -41.93 3.64 -3.35
C ALA A 113 -41.46 3.68 -1.89
N ARG A 114 -41.83 4.75 -1.17
CA ARG A 114 -41.54 4.95 0.26
C ARG A 114 -42.44 4.08 1.13
N GLY A 115 -42.00 3.78 2.35
CA GLY A 115 -42.82 3.06 3.33
C GLY A 115 -43.26 1.65 2.91
N TYR A 116 -42.45 0.95 2.11
CA TYR A 116 -42.78 -0.36 1.58
C TYR A 116 -42.98 -1.39 2.70
N GLY A 117 -43.99 -2.26 2.56
CA GLY A 117 -44.31 -3.25 3.60
C GLY A 117 -44.88 -2.64 4.90
N GLY A 118 -45.35 -1.39 4.87
CA GLY A 118 -45.93 -0.71 6.03
C GLY A 118 -44.92 -0.02 6.94
N SER A 119 -43.65 0.12 6.51
CA SER A 119 -42.66 0.90 7.25
C SER A 119 -42.98 2.40 7.23
N LEU A 120 -42.57 3.13 8.25
CA LEU A 120 -42.82 4.58 8.34
C LEU A 120 -41.76 5.35 7.54
N SER A 121 -42.19 6.26 6.68
CA SER A 121 -41.28 7.12 5.92
C SER A 121 -40.55 8.11 6.83
N ALA A 122 -39.26 8.30 6.62
CA ALA A 122 -38.43 9.22 7.40
C ALA A 122 -37.68 10.23 6.51
N PRO A 123 -37.36 11.43 6.98
CA PRO A 123 -36.46 12.33 6.28
C PRO A 123 -35.01 11.82 6.36
N TYR A 124 -34.22 12.05 5.31
CA TYR A 124 -32.82 11.66 5.24
C TYR A 124 -31.92 12.87 4.97
N VAL A 125 -30.81 12.94 5.68
CA VAL A 125 -29.78 13.95 5.43
C VAL A 125 -28.86 13.49 4.30
N GLN A 126 -28.17 14.44 3.68
CA GLN A 126 -27.11 14.14 2.70
C GLN A 126 -26.07 13.18 3.30
N ASN A 127 -25.48 12.33 2.45
CA ASN A 127 -24.48 11.31 2.79
C ASN A 127 -24.99 10.11 3.61
N THR A 128 -26.28 10.04 3.91
CA THR A 128 -26.87 8.83 4.50
C THR A 128 -26.67 7.64 3.55
N LYS A 129 -26.10 6.53 4.03
CA LYS A 129 -25.90 5.32 3.20
C LYS A 129 -27.26 4.66 2.94
N LEU A 130 -27.54 4.33 1.68
CA LEU A 130 -28.63 3.45 1.25
C LEU A 130 -28.08 2.05 1.00
N LEU A 131 -28.59 1.07 1.73
CA LEU A 131 -28.19 -0.32 1.67
C LEU A 131 -29.21 -1.13 0.87
N LYS A 132 -28.74 -1.92 -0.09
CA LYS A 132 -29.57 -2.90 -0.79
C LYS A 132 -29.82 -4.11 0.12
N ILE A 133 -31.09 -4.39 0.42
CA ILE A 133 -31.52 -5.59 1.16
C ILE A 133 -31.55 -6.79 0.21
N GLY A 134 -32.16 -6.64 -0.96
CA GLY A 134 -32.36 -7.71 -1.91
C GLY A 134 -33.18 -7.26 -3.11
N SER A 135 -33.24 -8.08 -4.15
CA SER A 135 -34.10 -7.87 -5.32
C SER A 135 -35.43 -8.62 -5.15
N ALA A 136 -36.55 -7.95 -5.41
CA ALA A 136 -37.87 -8.56 -5.45
C ALA A 136 -38.36 -8.61 -6.91
N ALA A 137 -38.18 -9.76 -7.57
CA ALA A 137 -38.68 -9.99 -8.92
C ALA A 137 -40.17 -10.34 -8.90
N LEU A 138 -40.90 -9.97 -9.95
CA LEU A 138 -42.30 -10.35 -10.12
C LEU A 138 -42.40 -11.82 -10.57
N GLU A 139 -43.51 -12.47 -10.24
CA GLU A 139 -43.79 -13.83 -10.70
C GLU A 139 -43.94 -13.86 -12.23
N GLY A 140 -43.09 -14.64 -12.90
CA GLY A 140 -43.08 -14.73 -14.37
C GLY A 140 -42.36 -13.58 -15.09
N GLU A 141 -41.61 -12.73 -14.37
CA GLU A 141 -40.80 -11.69 -14.97
C GLU A 141 -39.66 -12.26 -15.82
N ASP A 142 -39.34 -11.59 -16.92
CA ASP A 142 -38.16 -11.89 -17.74
C ASP A 142 -36.86 -11.77 -16.92
N ALA A 143 -35.79 -12.38 -17.43
CA ALA A 143 -34.49 -12.33 -16.76
C ALA A 143 -34.01 -10.87 -16.57
N PRO A 144 -33.45 -10.53 -15.39
CA PRO A 144 -33.01 -9.18 -15.10
C PRO A 144 -31.85 -8.76 -16.01
N SER A 145 -31.75 -7.46 -16.28
CA SER A 145 -30.64 -6.92 -17.06
C SER A 145 -29.28 -7.25 -16.43
N SER A 146 -28.32 -7.60 -17.28
CA SER A 146 -26.96 -7.89 -16.85
C SER A 146 -26.30 -6.63 -16.31
N LEU A 147 -25.63 -6.76 -15.16
CA LEU A 147 -24.74 -5.74 -14.62
C LEU A 147 -23.33 -6.29 -14.73
N ASN A 148 -22.50 -5.64 -15.54
CA ASN A 148 -21.11 -6.00 -15.71
C ASN A 148 -20.25 -4.93 -15.05
N VAL A 149 -19.29 -5.35 -14.24
CA VAL A 149 -18.20 -4.48 -13.77
C VAL A 149 -17.02 -4.70 -14.71
N ASN A 150 -16.39 -3.61 -15.13
CA ASN A 150 -15.22 -3.67 -16.01
C ASN A 150 -13.96 -3.74 -15.16
N ARG A 151 -13.03 -4.63 -15.55
CA ARG A 151 -11.69 -4.67 -14.95
C ARG A 151 -10.93 -3.41 -15.30
N ILE A 152 -10.31 -2.81 -14.28
CA ILE A 152 -9.52 -1.59 -14.43
C ILE A 152 -8.04 -1.99 -14.48
N ARG A 153 -7.31 -1.40 -15.41
CA ARG A 153 -5.86 -1.58 -15.51
C ARG A 153 -5.16 -0.53 -14.65
N LYS A 154 -4.30 -0.99 -13.74
CA LYS A 154 -3.39 -0.15 -12.96
C LYS A 154 -1.97 -0.35 -13.47
N THR A 155 -1.16 0.70 -13.35
CA THR A 155 0.21 0.70 -13.86
C THR A 155 1.15 1.42 -12.91
N ASN A 156 2.42 1.01 -12.92
CA ASN A 156 3.53 1.73 -12.32
C ASN A 156 4.76 1.61 -13.22
N PHE A 157 5.68 2.56 -13.11
CA PHE A 157 6.95 2.52 -13.84
C PHE A 157 8.00 1.74 -13.05
N THR A 158 8.92 1.09 -13.75
CA THR A 158 10.15 0.56 -13.13
C THR A 158 11.17 1.68 -12.94
N GLN A 159 11.92 1.70 -11.85
CA GLN A 159 12.96 2.68 -11.59
C GLN A 159 14.33 1.99 -11.53
N ILE A 160 15.32 2.60 -12.19
CA ILE A 160 16.70 2.12 -12.18
C ILE A 160 17.43 2.78 -11.02
N PHE A 161 18.01 1.95 -10.15
CA PHE A 161 18.95 2.31 -9.12
C PHE A 161 20.35 1.94 -9.62
N THR A 162 21.28 2.90 -9.55
CA THR A 162 22.67 2.68 -9.98
C THR A 162 23.65 3.36 -9.02
N ALA A 163 24.77 2.71 -8.75
CA ALA A 163 25.90 3.29 -8.02
C ALA A 163 27.21 2.83 -8.67
N ALA A 164 28.15 3.76 -8.84
CA ALA A 164 29.49 3.44 -9.37
C ALA A 164 30.44 3.05 -8.22
N VAL A 165 31.33 2.10 -8.50
CA VAL A 165 32.43 1.70 -7.62
C VAL A 165 33.72 1.84 -8.43
N GLU A 166 34.67 2.60 -7.91
CA GLU A 166 35.98 2.81 -8.54
C GLU A 166 37.06 2.76 -7.46
N VAL A 167 38.10 1.96 -7.68
CA VAL A 167 39.25 1.82 -6.77
C VAL A 167 40.53 1.94 -7.58
N SER A 168 41.46 2.80 -7.16
CA SER A 168 42.73 3.00 -7.87
C SER A 168 43.66 1.79 -7.73
N GLY A 169 44.51 1.54 -8.73
CA GLY A 169 45.46 0.43 -8.71
C GLY A 169 46.43 0.49 -7.53
N SER A 170 46.82 1.69 -7.10
CA SER A 170 47.62 1.88 -5.88
C SER A 170 46.86 1.47 -4.61
N HIS A 171 45.57 1.77 -4.52
CA HIS A 171 44.75 1.36 -3.36
C HIS A 171 44.52 -0.14 -3.32
N LEU A 172 44.33 -0.79 -4.47
CA LEU A 172 44.24 -2.25 -4.56
C LEU A 172 45.56 -2.94 -4.17
N ALA A 173 46.70 -2.33 -4.48
CA ALA A 173 48.01 -2.86 -4.12
C ALA A 173 48.38 -2.62 -2.64
N CYS A 174 47.73 -1.66 -1.97
CA CYS A 174 47.98 -1.35 -0.58
C CYS A 174 47.19 -2.29 0.35
N ASN A 175 47.87 -2.89 1.33
CA ASN A 175 47.19 -3.58 2.42
C ASN A 175 46.50 -2.56 3.33
N THR A 176 45.18 -2.42 3.19
CA THR A 176 44.35 -1.64 4.11
C THR A 176 44.18 -2.43 5.41
N VAL A 177 44.31 -1.75 6.56
CA VAL A 177 44.20 -2.42 7.87
C VAL A 177 42.74 -2.79 8.13
N GLY A 178 42.46 -4.08 8.27
CA GLY A 178 41.13 -4.58 8.64
C GLY A 178 40.17 -4.81 7.46
N ILE A 179 40.61 -4.58 6.22
CA ILE A 179 39.84 -4.85 5.00
C ILE A 179 40.67 -5.81 4.14
N THR A 180 40.05 -6.90 3.66
CA THR A 180 40.74 -7.90 2.83
C THR A 180 40.82 -7.45 1.37
N ASP A 181 39.73 -6.87 0.85
CA ASP A 181 39.66 -6.29 -0.49
C ASP A 181 38.83 -5.00 -0.43
N GLU A 182 39.45 -3.89 -0.85
CA GLU A 182 38.82 -2.56 -0.87
C GLU A 182 37.66 -2.51 -1.87
N LEU A 183 37.77 -3.20 -3.01
CA LEU A 183 36.75 -3.18 -4.04
C LEU A 183 35.47 -3.87 -3.57
N ASP A 184 35.60 -5.02 -2.90
CA ASP A 184 34.45 -5.71 -2.31
C ASP A 184 33.83 -4.93 -1.14
N TYR A 185 34.64 -4.25 -0.34
CA TYR A 185 34.13 -3.35 0.69
C TYR A 185 33.29 -2.21 0.09
N GLN A 186 33.80 -1.53 -0.95
CA GLN A 186 33.07 -0.46 -1.63
C GLN A 186 31.79 -0.98 -2.30
N LYS A 187 31.80 -2.19 -2.90
CA LYS A 187 30.58 -2.83 -3.41
C LYS A 187 29.52 -2.98 -2.32
N GLN A 188 29.89 -3.46 -1.13
CA GLN A 188 28.94 -3.69 -0.04
C GLN A 188 28.34 -2.39 0.51
N GLU A 189 29.15 -1.35 0.66
CA GLU A 189 28.65 -0.04 1.13
C GLU A 189 27.72 0.62 0.10
N ARG A 190 28.05 0.58 -1.19
CA ARG A 190 27.16 1.09 -2.24
C ARG A 190 25.87 0.29 -2.35
N LEU A 191 25.92 -1.03 -2.17
CA LEU A 191 24.72 -1.86 -2.13
C LEU A 191 23.79 -1.48 -0.96
N ARG A 192 24.35 -1.19 0.23
CA ARG A 192 23.59 -0.69 1.39
C ARG A 192 22.88 0.62 1.08
N GLU A 193 23.60 1.58 0.50
CA GLU A 193 23.01 2.85 0.05
C GLU A 193 21.86 2.61 -0.94
N MET A 194 22.05 1.76 -1.95
CA MET A 194 21.00 1.45 -2.94
C MET A 194 19.77 0.76 -2.34
N MET A 195 19.95 -0.13 -1.36
CA MET A 195 18.81 -0.76 -0.67
C MET A 195 18.02 0.24 0.17
N ARG A 196 18.72 1.16 0.86
CA ARG A 196 18.10 2.28 1.59
C ARG A 196 17.30 3.17 0.65
N ASP A 197 17.86 3.51 -0.50
CA ASP A 197 17.19 4.29 -1.54
C ASP A 197 15.98 3.56 -2.13
N LEU A 198 16.07 2.23 -2.29
CA LEU A 198 14.95 1.40 -2.73
C LEU A 198 13.78 1.46 -1.73
N GLU A 199 14.04 1.24 -0.43
CA GLU A 199 12.97 1.29 0.58
C GLU A 199 12.35 2.68 0.68
N ASN A 200 13.17 3.74 0.65
CA ASN A 200 12.70 5.11 0.64
C ASN A 200 11.82 5.39 -0.58
N SER A 201 12.24 4.93 -1.76
CA SER A 201 11.47 5.09 -3.00
C SER A 201 10.19 4.24 -3.01
N VAL A 202 10.18 3.09 -2.35
CA VAL A 202 8.96 2.27 -2.15
C VAL A 202 7.95 3.01 -1.27
N ILE A 203 8.38 3.74 -0.25
CA ILE A 203 7.47 4.45 0.66
C ILE A 203 7.04 5.81 0.07
N ASN A 204 8.01 6.63 -0.36
CA ASN A 204 7.83 8.04 -0.69
C ASN A 204 7.95 8.37 -2.19
N GLY A 205 8.29 7.39 -3.05
CA GLY A 205 8.56 7.64 -4.47
C GLY A 205 7.36 8.23 -5.22
N ILE A 206 7.61 9.07 -6.22
CA ILE A 206 6.55 9.70 -7.02
C ILE A 206 6.79 9.35 -8.49
N ALA A 207 5.73 8.88 -9.17
CA ALA A 207 5.80 8.59 -10.60
C ALA A 207 6.05 9.86 -11.43
N ALA A 208 6.82 9.72 -12.50
CA ALA A 208 7.04 10.79 -13.46
C ALA A 208 5.71 11.23 -14.11
N GLN A 209 5.47 12.54 -14.18
CA GLN A 209 4.21 13.11 -14.73
C GLN A 209 4.08 12.95 -16.26
N ALA A 210 5.20 12.83 -16.97
CA ALA A 210 5.23 12.64 -18.42
C ALA A 210 5.76 11.25 -18.76
N SER A 211 5.34 10.71 -19.93
CA SER A 211 5.81 9.40 -20.39
C SER A 211 7.34 9.41 -20.52
N PRO A 212 8.07 8.65 -19.69
CA PRO A 212 9.53 8.66 -19.68
C PRO A 212 10.12 7.74 -20.76
N GLN A 213 9.30 6.99 -21.50
CA GLN A 213 9.76 6.03 -22.49
C GLN A 213 10.42 6.73 -23.68
N GLY A 214 11.68 6.38 -23.97
CA GLY A 214 12.43 6.92 -25.10
C GLY A 214 12.96 8.36 -24.90
N SER A 215 12.77 8.94 -23.70
CA SER A 215 13.34 10.25 -23.37
C SER A 215 14.76 10.10 -22.81
N SER A 216 15.68 10.94 -23.30
CA SER A 216 17.04 11.07 -22.74
C SER A 216 17.12 12.08 -21.59
N THR A 217 16.07 12.87 -21.37
CA THR A 217 16.04 13.97 -20.38
C THR A 217 15.12 13.69 -19.20
N ILE A 218 14.07 12.87 -19.38
CA ILE A 218 13.11 12.55 -18.33
C ILE A 218 13.55 11.28 -17.62
N ARG A 219 13.75 11.37 -16.30
CA ARG A 219 14.04 10.23 -15.44
C ARG A 219 12.76 9.43 -15.21
N ARG A 220 12.85 8.10 -15.29
CA ARG A 220 11.76 7.20 -14.95
C ARG A 220 11.80 6.91 -13.45
N THR A 221 10.78 7.37 -12.73
CA THR A 221 10.63 7.16 -11.29
C THR A 221 9.36 6.35 -11.01
N MET A 222 9.42 5.46 -10.02
CA MET A 222 8.28 4.65 -9.61
C MET A 222 7.41 5.41 -8.61
N GLN A 223 6.11 5.11 -8.59
CA GLN A 223 5.21 5.56 -7.53
C GLN A 223 5.40 4.66 -6.30
N GLY A 224 5.55 5.29 -5.13
CA GLY A 224 5.61 4.65 -3.83
C GLY A 224 4.24 4.56 -3.15
N ILE A 225 4.20 3.96 -1.97
CA ILE A 225 2.99 3.64 -1.22
C ILE A 225 2.23 4.92 -0.84
N ILE A 226 2.87 5.87 -0.15
CA ILE A 226 2.21 7.08 0.36
C ILE A 226 1.47 7.86 -0.74
N PRO A 227 2.11 8.23 -1.87
CA PRO A 227 1.43 8.96 -2.93
C PRO A 227 0.50 8.09 -3.78
N ALA A 228 0.49 6.76 -3.62
CA ALA A 228 -0.49 5.90 -4.24
C ALA A 228 -1.83 5.88 -3.48
N LEU A 229 -1.81 6.11 -2.16
CA LEU A 229 -3.01 6.17 -1.31
C LEU A 229 -3.78 7.48 -1.52
N LYS A 230 -5.10 7.36 -1.69
CA LYS A 230 -6.03 8.46 -1.95
C LYS A 230 -7.36 8.30 -1.22
N THR A 231 -7.88 7.08 -1.14
CA THR A 231 -9.23 6.81 -0.62
C THR A 231 -9.24 6.84 0.91
N ASN A 232 -8.31 6.11 1.53
CA ASN A 232 -8.20 6.02 2.99
C ASN A 232 -7.04 6.89 3.52
N VAL A 233 -7.17 8.20 3.31
CA VAL A 233 -6.24 9.19 3.87
C VAL A 233 -6.97 9.97 4.95
N PHE A 234 -6.54 9.76 6.19
CA PHE A 234 -7.13 10.34 7.38
C PHE A 234 -6.25 11.49 7.88
N ASP A 235 -6.73 12.72 7.72
CA ASP A 235 -6.07 13.90 8.27
C ASP A 235 -6.39 14.05 9.76
N VAL A 236 -5.34 14.15 10.58
CA VAL A 236 -5.43 14.18 12.04
C VAL A 236 -5.20 15.60 12.59
N GLU A 237 -5.06 16.61 11.73
CA GLU A 237 -5.03 18.03 12.10
C GLU A 237 -4.01 18.36 13.21
N ASP A 238 -2.78 17.86 13.09
CA ASP A 238 -1.66 18.07 14.02
C ASP A 238 -1.94 17.64 15.48
N SER A 239 -2.72 16.56 15.65
CA SER A 239 -2.92 15.98 16.97
C SER A 239 -2.30 14.59 17.13
N GLN A 240 -2.13 14.19 18.39
CA GLN A 240 -1.38 12.98 18.75
C GLN A 240 -2.07 11.71 18.22
N LEU A 241 -1.24 10.70 17.96
CA LEU A 241 -1.72 9.36 17.66
C LEU A 241 -2.31 8.74 18.93
N THR A 242 -3.60 8.42 18.90
CA THR A 242 -4.33 7.76 19.99
C THR A 242 -4.87 6.41 19.52
N GLU A 243 -5.14 5.50 20.46
CA GLU A 243 -5.68 4.18 20.17
C GLU A 243 -7.04 4.26 19.47
N SER A 244 -7.92 5.15 19.94
CA SER A 244 -9.24 5.37 19.35
C SER A 244 -9.14 5.77 17.87
N ARG A 245 -8.20 6.64 17.50
CA ARG A 245 -8.03 7.09 16.10
C ARG A 245 -7.46 6.00 15.22
N LEU A 246 -6.51 5.21 15.75
CA LEU A 246 -5.97 4.07 15.03
C LEU A 246 -7.07 3.02 14.77
N ASN A 247 -7.88 2.69 15.78
CA ASN A 247 -8.98 1.73 15.64
C ASN A 247 -10.09 2.27 14.71
N GLU A 248 -10.38 3.58 14.74
CA GLU A 248 -11.31 4.20 13.80
C GLU A 248 -10.81 4.09 12.34
N ALA A 249 -9.53 4.35 12.08
CA ALA A 249 -8.96 4.19 10.76
C ALA A 249 -9.02 2.73 10.28
N LEU A 250 -8.69 1.78 11.15
CA LEU A 250 -8.78 0.33 10.86
C LEU A 250 -10.23 -0.09 10.57
N ARG A 251 -11.21 0.42 11.32
CA ARG A 251 -12.64 0.18 11.08
C ARG A 251 -13.05 0.63 9.68
N VAL A 252 -12.69 1.85 9.29
CA VAL A 252 -13.08 2.42 7.99
C VAL A 252 -12.46 1.62 6.84
N ILE A 253 -11.19 1.23 6.95
CA ILE A 253 -10.52 0.38 5.95
C ILE A 253 -11.22 -0.99 5.84
N TRP A 254 -11.56 -1.59 6.98
CA TRP A 254 -12.27 -2.87 7.04
C TRP A 254 -13.66 -2.79 6.40
N GLU A 255 -14.43 -1.75 6.69
CA GLU A 255 -15.76 -1.53 6.09
C GLU A 255 -15.72 -1.37 4.56
N GLN A 256 -14.64 -0.79 4.02
CA GLN A 256 -14.52 -0.51 2.59
C GLN A 256 -13.96 -1.68 1.76
N SER A 257 -12.96 -2.38 2.28
CA SER A 257 -12.20 -3.38 1.50
C SER A 257 -12.43 -4.82 1.95
N ALA A 258 -13.07 -5.02 3.11
CA ALA A 258 -13.13 -6.31 3.82
C ALA A 258 -11.73 -6.98 3.95
N GLY A 259 -10.67 -6.19 3.80
CA GLY A 259 -9.28 -6.62 3.87
C GLY A 259 -8.79 -6.55 5.31
N ASN A 260 -7.98 -7.53 5.69
CA ASN A 260 -7.31 -7.53 6.98
C ASN A 260 -6.02 -6.73 6.85
N VAL A 261 -6.01 -5.51 7.40
CA VAL A 261 -4.75 -4.79 7.65
C VAL A 261 -3.94 -5.65 8.62
N ASP A 262 -2.75 -6.05 8.20
CA ASP A 262 -1.87 -6.93 8.97
C ASP A 262 -0.58 -6.22 9.40
N THR A 263 -0.33 -5.02 8.88
CA THR A 263 0.95 -4.34 9.02
C THR A 263 0.77 -2.86 9.27
N ILE A 264 1.35 -2.36 10.34
CA ILE A 264 1.44 -0.92 10.61
C ILE A 264 2.90 -0.50 10.45
N VAL A 265 3.17 0.47 9.57
CA VAL A 265 4.53 0.97 9.34
C VAL A 265 4.61 2.42 9.82
N VAL A 266 5.55 2.68 10.73
CA VAL A 266 5.68 3.98 11.40
C VAL A 266 7.12 4.40 11.56
N ASN A 267 7.33 5.71 11.70
CA ASN A 267 8.60 6.25 12.17
C ASN A 267 8.81 5.97 13.67
N GLY A 268 10.04 6.12 14.16
CA GLY A 268 10.40 5.96 15.57
C GLY A 268 9.59 6.84 16.54
N PHE A 269 9.19 8.05 16.14
CA PHE A 269 8.36 8.91 17.01
C PHE A 269 6.96 8.31 17.22
N GLN A 270 6.24 8.01 16.13
CA GLN A 270 4.91 7.40 16.23
C GLN A 270 4.96 6.01 16.84
N LYS A 271 6.06 5.27 16.65
CA LYS A 271 6.29 4.00 17.34
C LYS A 271 6.29 4.13 18.86
N ARG A 272 6.86 5.21 19.41
CA ARG A 272 6.81 5.49 20.85
C ARG A 272 5.40 5.82 21.32
N MET A 273 4.61 6.51 20.50
CA MET A 273 3.21 6.79 20.81
C MET A 273 2.38 5.49 20.87
N ILE A 274 2.58 4.57 19.93
CA ILE A 274 1.93 3.25 19.96
C ILE A 274 2.30 2.46 21.22
N ASN A 275 3.57 2.49 21.63
CA ASN A 275 3.97 1.79 22.87
C ASN A 275 3.24 2.36 24.11
N ARG A 276 2.90 3.67 24.11
CA ARG A 276 2.16 4.29 25.23
C ARG A 276 0.72 3.81 25.36
N PHE A 277 0.11 3.22 24.33
CA PHE A 277 -1.26 2.70 24.43
C PHE A 277 -1.41 1.67 25.57
N VAL A 278 -0.36 0.89 25.83
CA VAL A 278 -0.37 -0.16 26.87
C VAL A 278 -0.08 0.40 28.28
N SER A 279 0.26 1.68 28.40
CA SER A 279 0.74 2.26 29.68
C SER A 279 -0.36 2.55 30.71
N GLU A 280 -1.64 2.59 30.33
CA GLU A 280 -2.73 2.94 31.24
C GLU A 280 -3.21 1.79 32.17
N GLY A 281 -2.74 0.56 31.97
CA GLY A 281 -3.25 -0.63 32.68
C GLY A 281 -2.23 -1.55 33.37
N ARG A 282 -0.94 -1.18 33.46
CA ARG A 282 0.08 -2.10 34.02
C ARG A 282 0.33 -1.89 35.52
N GLY A 283 0.18 -2.97 36.29
CA GLY A 283 0.67 -3.07 37.67
C GLY A 283 2.09 -3.66 37.70
N TYR A 284 2.96 -3.10 38.55
CA TYR A 284 4.34 -3.57 38.74
C TYR A 284 4.48 -4.43 39.99
N GLY A 285 5.32 -5.46 39.93
CA GLY A 285 5.76 -6.23 41.10
C GLY A 285 7.05 -5.65 41.70
N ALA A 286 7.21 -5.73 43.02
CA ALA A 286 8.32 -5.10 43.77
C ALA A 286 9.74 -5.61 43.42
N ASN A 287 9.89 -6.64 42.58
CA ASN A 287 11.18 -7.29 42.25
C ASN A 287 11.61 -7.14 40.78
N GLU A 288 10.95 -6.31 39.97
CA GLU A 288 11.34 -6.11 38.58
C GLU A 288 12.51 -5.11 38.43
N THR A 289 13.63 -5.56 37.87
CA THR A 289 14.85 -4.75 37.65
C THR A 289 15.02 -4.26 36.20
N LYS A 290 14.11 -4.66 35.30
CA LYS A 290 14.12 -4.29 33.88
C LYS A 290 12.75 -3.74 33.46
N PHE A 291 12.74 -2.51 32.96
CA PHE A 291 11.56 -1.90 32.33
C PHE A 291 11.60 -2.15 30.82
N SER A 292 10.57 -2.79 30.26
CA SER A 292 10.41 -2.93 28.81
C SER A 292 8.98 -2.65 28.39
N ASP A 293 8.81 -1.59 27.60
CA ASP A 293 7.52 -1.24 26.99
C ASP A 293 7.65 -1.30 25.47
N TYR A 294 7.22 -2.43 24.90
CA TYR A 294 7.39 -2.72 23.48
C TYR A 294 6.16 -3.45 22.93
N VAL A 295 5.51 -2.83 21.94
CA VAL A 295 4.37 -3.42 21.23
C VAL A 295 4.86 -3.98 19.90
N GLY A 296 5.20 -5.26 19.80
CA GLY A 296 5.60 -5.87 18.51
C GLY A 296 4.41 -6.14 17.58
N VAL A 297 3.28 -6.46 18.19
CA VAL A 297 2.01 -6.81 17.54
C VAL A 297 0.92 -6.04 18.27
N TYR A 298 0.05 -5.39 17.51
CA TYR A 298 -1.11 -4.66 17.97
C TYR A 298 -2.35 -5.45 17.54
N GLU A 299 -3.12 -5.93 18.51
CA GLU A 299 -4.38 -6.62 18.26
C GLU A 299 -5.52 -5.63 18.43
N SER A 300 -6.30 -5.44 17.37
CA SER A 300 -7.49 -4.59 17.35
C SER A 300 -8.72 -5.44 17.06
N ASP A 301 -9.91 -4.89 17.30
CA ASP A 301 -11.19 -5.53 16.93
C ASP A 301 -11.30 -5.87 15.43
N PHE A 302 -10.49 -5.20 14.59
CA PHE A 302 -10.52 -5.34 13.12
C PHE A 302 -9.38 -6.21 12.58
N GLY A 303 -8.52 -6.75 13.45
CA GLY A 303 -7.43 -7.64 13.05
C GLY A 303 -6.14 -7.47 13.86
N ILE A 304 -5.19 -8.35 13.56
CA ILE A 304 -3.86 -8.38 14.18
C ILE A 304 -2.88 -7.67 13.26
N CYS A 305 -2.31 -6.57 13.73
CA CYS A 305 -1.35 -5.76 13.00
C CYS A 305 0.05 -5.90 13.59
N ARG A 306 1.04 -6.29 12.79
CA ARG A 306 2.45 -6.22 13.17
C ARG A 306 2.97 -4.79 12.99
N VAL A 307 3.60 -4.24 14.03
CA VAL A 307 4.12 -2.87 13.97
C VAL A 307 5.59 -2.86 13.57
N ILE A 308 5.87 -2.31 12.39
CA ILE A 308 7.20 -2.21 11.80
C ILE A 308 7.69 -0.77 11.89
N MET A 309 8.92 -0.60 12.35
CA MET A 309 9.58 0.69 12.36
C MET A 309 10.42 0.86 11.11
N SER A 310 10.13 1.88 10.30
CA SER A 310 10.98 2.27 9.17
C SER A 310 11.33 3.75 9.28
N ARG A 311 12.59 4.09 9.04
CA ARG A 311 13.11 5.46 9.13
C ARG A 311 12.56 6.38 8.04
N TRP A 312 12.12 5.80 6.92
CA TRP A 312 11.68 6.53 5.73
C TRP A 312 10.23 6.98 5.79
N VAL A 313 9.42 6.38 6.67
CA VAL A 313 8.06 6.89 6.90
C VAL A 313 8.18 8.28 7.53
N PRO A 314 7.47 9.31 7.00
CA PRO A 314 7.44 10.64 7.59
C PRO A 314 7.05 10.60 9.08
N ARG A 315 7.64 11.48 9.89
CA ARG A 315 7.41 11.51 11.35
C ARG A 315 5.95 11.78 11.73
N ASN A 316 5.22 12.50 10.89
CA ASN A 316 3.82 12.90 11.06
C ASN A 316 2.84 11.90 10.40
N SER A 317 3.28 10.68 10.11
CA SER A 317 2.46 9.70 9.40
C SER A 317 2.52 8.29 10.00
N ALA A 318 1.42 7.56 9.82
CA ALA A 318 1.34 6.13 10.11
C ALA A 318 0.64 5.40 8.96
N LEU A 319 1.30 4.37 8.43
CA LEU A 319 0.78 3.54 7.35
C LEU A 319 0.13 2.28 7.90
N MET A 320 -1.01 1.92 7.33
CA MET A 320 -1.76 0.70 7.59
C MET A 320 -1.85 -0.06 6.27
N LEU A 321 -1.21 -1.22 6.20
CA LEU A 321 -1.04 -1.98 4.96
C LEU A 321 -1.54 -3.42 5.14
N ASP A 322 -2.07 -3.97 4.04
CA ASP A 322 -2.23 -5.40 3.85
C ASP A 322 -1.02 -5.94 3.06
N SER A 323 -0.10 -6.60 3.76
CA SER A 323 1.17 -7.09 3.20
C SER A 323 0.98 -8.03 2.02
N SER A 324 -0.14 -8.75 1.95
CA SER A 324 -0.43 -9.69 0.86
C SER A 324 -0.68 -9.00 -0.49
N ARG A 325 -0.97 -7.70 -0.46
CA ARG A 325 -1.32 -6.87 -1.62
C ARG A 325 -0.23 -5.85 -1.99
N VAL A 326 0.90 -5.87 -1.31
CA VAL A 326 2.07 -5.03 -1.61
C VAL A 326 3.22 -5.92 -2.07
N ALA A 327 3.79 -5.64 -3.23
CA ALA A 327 4.97 -6.35 -3.72
C ALA A 327 5.98 -5.40 -4.34
N VAL A 328 7.27 -5.61 -4.04
CA VAL A 328 8.39 -4.91 -4.69
C VAL A 328 8.93 -5.83 -5.78
N VAL A 329 8.67 -5.48 -7.03
CA VAL A 329 8.87 -6.35 -8.19
C VAL A 329 10.17 -5.96 -8.89
N PRO A 330 11.16 -6.85 -9.03
CA PRO A 330 12.34 -6.61 -9.86
C PRO A 330 11.98 -6.75 -11.34
N MET A 331 12.69 -6.01 -12.19
CA MET A 331 12.64 -6.22 -13.64
C MET A 331 13.44 -7.47 -14.04
N SER A 332 12.94 -8.18 -15.06
CA SER A 332 13.54 -9.40 -15.57
C SER A 332 15.00 -9.19 -15.97
N GLY A 333 15.89 -10.00 -15.38
CA GLY A 333 17.33 -9.93 -15.59
C GLY A 333 18.02 -8.65 -15.10
N ARG A 334 17.33 -7.84 -14.30
CA ARG A 334 17.83 -6.55 -13.80
C ARG A 334 17.59 -6.37 -12.29
N SER A 335 17.53 -7.46 -11.53
CA SER A 335 17.67 -7.42 -10.06
C SER A 335 19.07 -6.89 -9.67
N PHE A 336 19.32 -6.63 -8.38
CA PHE A 336 20.61 -6.08 -7.96
C PHE A 336 21.77 -7.00 -8.38
N HIS A 337 22.67 -6.47 -9.22
CA HIS A 337 23.87 -7.14 -9.69
C HIS A 337 25.00 -6.14 -9.86
N TYR A 338 26.24 -6.63 -9.78
CA TYR A 338 27.43 -5.86 -10.09
C TYR A 338 27.86 -6.15 -11.52
N LYS A 339 28.14 -5.09 -12.26
CA LYS A 339 28.66 -5.16 -13.62
C LYS A 339 30.05 -4.50 -13.65
N PRO A 340 31.13 -5.25 -13.88
CA PRO A 340 32.45 -4.67 -14.10
C PRO A 340 32.43 -3.81 -15.37
N LEU A 341 33.12 -2.67 -15.30
CA LEU A 341 33.31 -1.77 -16.41
C LEU A 341 34.77 -1.87 -16.89
N ALA A 342 35.02 -1.42 -18.12
CA ALA A 342 36.39 -1.34 -18.61
C ALA A 342 37.12 -0.20 -17.89
N SER A 343 38.30 -0.51 -17.33
CA SER A 343 39.23 0.48 -16.80
C SER A 343 39.67 1.45 -17.91
N GLN A 344 39.57 2.76 -17.67
CA GLN A 344 40.10 3.77 -18.59
C GLN A 344 41.46 4.35 -18.13
N GLY A 345 41.89 4.01 -16.91
CA GLY A 345 43.16 4.42 -16.33
C GLY A 345 43.67 3.37 -15.33
N ASP A 346 44.57 3.76 -14.42
CA ASP A 346 45.09 2.89 -13.35
C ASP A 346 44.09 2.76 -12.20
N TYR A 347 42.93 2.18 -12.49
CA TYR A 347 41.86 1.88 -11.54
C TYR A 347 40.98 0.74 -12.04
N GLU A 348 40.40 -0.03 -11.13
CA GLU A 348 39.29 -0.93 -11.44
C GLU A 348 37.96 -0.17 -11.27
N SER A 349 37.03 -0.36 -12.20
CA SER A 349 35.72 0.27 -12.15
C SER A 349 34.59 -0.72 -12.39
N GLY A 350 33.45 -0.44 -11.79
CA GLY A 350 32.22 -1.18 -11.97
C GLY A 350 31.01 -0.37 -11.56
N GLN A 351 29.83 -0.92 -11.81
CA GLN A 351 28.57 -0.33 -11.37
C GLN A 351 27.66 -1.40 -10.79
N LEU A 352 26.99 -1.06 -9.70
CA LEU A 352 25.85 -1.79 -9.18
C LEU A 352 24.60 -1.28 -9.86
N ILE A 353 23.78 -2.19 -10.38
CA ILE A 353 22.53 -1.86 -11.04
C ILE A 353 21.43 -2.71 -10.45
N GLY A 354 20.27 -2.10 -10.19
CA GLY A 354 19.03 -2.81 -9.93
C GLY A 354 17.85 -2.02 -10.44
N GLU A 355 16.83 -2.70 -10.92
CA GLU A 355 15.62 -2.08 -11.45
C GLU A 355 14.39 -2.71 -10.84
N TYR A 356 13.57 -1.87 -10.19
CA TYR A 356 12.45 -2.30 -9.38
C TYR A 356 11.21 -1.43 -9.59
N THR A 357 10.05 -1.95 -9.24
CA THR A 357 8.79 -1.20 -9.18
C THR A 357 7.97 -1.65 -7.97
N LEU A 358 6.98 -0.85 -7.60
CA LEU A 358 5.99 -1.19 -6.58
C LEU A 358 4.69 -1.62 -7.26
N GLU A 359 4.21 -2.80 -6.88
CA GLU A 359 2.86 -3.26 -7.18
C GLU A 359 2.00 -3.14 -5.90
N LEU A 360 1.10 -2.16 -5.91
CA LEU A 360 0.13 -1.93 -4.82
C LEU A 360 -1.26 -2.31 -5.32
N ARG A 361 -1.74 -3.49 -4.91
CA ARG A 361 -3.06 -3.98 -5.28
C ARG A 361 -4.13 -3.50 -4.31
N ASN A 362 -5.28 -3.14 -4.86
CA ASN A 362 -6.46 -2.68 -4.14
C ASN A 362 -6.11 -1.61 -3.10
N GLU A 363 -5.98 -0.38 -3.57
CA GLU A 363 -5.64 0.79 -2.76
C GLU A 363 -6.53 0.95 -1.51
N ASN A 364 -7.82 0.62 -1.61
CA ASN A 364 -8.79 0.72 -0.51
C ASN A 364 -8.49 -0.26 0.65
N ALA A 365 -7.65 -1.27 0.45
CA ALA A 365 -7.22 -2.20 1.51
C ALA A 365 -6.17 -1.61 2.45
N HIS A 366 -5.63 -0.45 2.10
CA HIS A 366 -4.57 0.24 2.83
C HIS A 366 -5.12 1.56 3.37
N GLY A 367 -4.35 2.19 4.24
CA GLY A 367 -4.68 3.52 4.74
C GLY A 367 -3.47 4.27 5.27
N LEU A 368 -3.64 5.58 5.39
CA LEU A 368 -2.62 6.52 5.83
C LEU A 368 -3.23 7.52 6.80
N LEU A 369 -2.64 7.61 7.98
CA LEU A 369 -2.85 8.75 8.89
C LEU A 369 -1.81 9.82 8.55
N THR A 370 -2.26 11.05 8.30
CA THR A 370 -1.42 12.22 8.02
C THR A 370 -1.57 13.30 9.08
N ASN A 371 -0.61 14.22 9.13
CA ASN A 371 -0.60 15.35 10.06
C ASN A 371 -0.74 14.91 11.52
N LEU A 372 -0.03 13.84 11.90
CA LEU A 372 0.15 13.49 13.30
C LEU A 372 1.14 14.45 13.95
N ALA A 373 0.85 14.84 15.19
CA ALA A 373 1.76 15.64 16.00
C ALA A 373 3.14 14.98 16.10
N ILE A 374 4.20 15.81 16.09
CA ILE A 374 5.61 15.38 16.10
C ILE A 374 6.39 15.85 17.33
N ASP A 375 5.73 16.49 18.28
CA ASP A 375 6.34 17.08 19.47
C ASP A 375 5.95 16.37 20.77
#